data_AF-A0A2G1LW86-F1
#
_entry.id   AF-A0A2G1LW86-F1
#
_cell.length_a   1.000
_cell.length_b   1.000
_cell.length_c   1.000
_cell.angle_alpha   90.00
_cell.angle_beta   90.00
_cell.angle_gamma   90.00
#
_symmetry.space_group_name_H-M   'P 1'
#
loop_
_entity.id
_entity.type
_entity.pdbx_description
1 polymer ?
#
loop_
_entity_poly.entity_id
_entity_poly.type
_entity_poly.pdbx_seq_one_letter_code
_entity_poly.pdbx_strand_id
1 'polypeptide(L)' 'MAVVVLMIEHLGEVFWSTHHCHATAWSFLLSYVNDAWTQQFPNKPPPQDEEERVEIFFAGEGNEYVIAEAGVELKPTVH' A
#
# COMPACT_ATOMS: atom_id res chain seq x y z
N MET A 1 -14.89 7.28 -14.41
CA MET A 1 -15.02 6.75 -13.02
C MET A 1 -13.62 6.83 -12.40
N ALA A 2 -13.46 7.12 -11.11
CA ALA A 2 -12.12 7.15 -10.49
C ALA A 2 -11.96 5.92 -9.58
N VAL A 3 -10.75 5.37 -9.54
CA VAL A 3 -10.35 4.32 -8.58
C VAL A 3 -9.13 4.82 -7.83
N VAL A 4 -8.93 4.31 -6.61
CA VAL A 4 -7.70 4.54 -5.86
C VAL A 4 -6.78 3.35 -6.10
N VAL A 5 -5.59 3.59 -6.61
CA VAL A 5 -4.54 2.58 -6.80
C VAL A 5 -3.62 2.63 -5.59
N LEU A 6 -3.34 1.45 -5.03
CA LEU A 6 -2.26 1.22 -4.08
C LEU A 6 -1.17 0.42 -4.79
N MET A 7 0.04 0.95 -4.79
CA MET A 7 1.26 0.22 -5.16
C MET A 7 2.11 0.05 -3.90
N ILE A 8 2.66 -1.14 -3.70
CA ILE A 8 3.65 -1.42 -2.67
C ILE A 8 4.84 -2.09 -3.33
N GLU A 9 6.03 -1.53 -3.16
CA GLU A 9 7.30 -2.19 -3.40
C GLU A 9 7.91 -2.56 -2.05
N HIS A 10 8.27 -3.83 -1.87
CA HIS A 10 8.87 -4.32 -0.63
C HIS A 10 9.80 -5.48 -0.95
N LEU A 11 11.06 -5.39 -0.55
CA LEU A 11 12.10 -6.40 -0.84
C LEU A 11 12.27 -6.71 -2.35
N GLY A 12 12.03 -5.72 -3.21
CA GLY A 12 12.12 -5.86 -4.67
C GLY A 12 10.91 -6.55 -5.32
N GLU A 13 9.87 -6.89 -4.56
CA GLU A 13 8.60 -7.36 -5.09
C GLU A 13 7.61 -6.19 -5.18
N VAL A 14 6.86 -6.13 -6.28
CA VAL A 14 5.85 -5.07 -6.49
C VAL A 14 4.46 -5.67 -6.48
N PHE A 15 3.61 -5.13 -5.62
CA PHE A 15 2.19 -5.46 -5.50
C PHE A 15 1.32 -4.26 -5.89
N TRP A 16 0.21 -4.53 -6.57
CA TRP A 16 -0.76 -3.51 -7.00
C TRP A 16 -2.18 -3.95 -6.67
N SER A 17 -2.97 -3.01 -6.14
CA SER A 17 -4.40 -3.21 -5.91
C SER A 17 -5.20 -1.94 -6.20
N THR A 18 -6.48 -2.12 -6.50
CA THR A 18 -7.43 -1.02 -6.70
C THR A 18 -8.49 -1.02 -5.61
N HIS A 19 -8.84 0.18 -5.12
CA HIS A 19 -9.76 0.41 -4.04
C HIS A 19 -10.79 1.47 -4.43
N HIS A 20 -11.93 1.45 -3.76
CA HIS A 20 -13.03 2.39 -4.01
C HIS A 20 -12.79 3.77 -3.38
N CYS A 21 -11.90 3.88 -2.39
CA CYS A 21 -11.53 5.13 -1.74
C CYS A 21 -10.16 5.04 -1.06
N HIS A 22 -9.62 6.20 -0.66
CA HIS A 22 -8.31 6.33 -0.03
C HIS A 22 -8.24 5.60 1.32
N ALA A 23 -9.30 5.69 2.12
CA ALA A 23 -9.38 5.02 3.41
C ALA A 23 -9.22 3.49 3.30
N THR A 24 -9.84 2.86 2.30
CA THR A 24 -9.70 1.41 2.10
C THR A 24 -8.32 1.02 1.58
N ALA A 25 -7.70 1.85 0.74
CA ALA A 25 -6.31 1.64 0.33
C ALA A 25 -5.36 1.74 1.54
N TRP A 26 -5.57 2.73 2.42
CA TRP A 26 -4.79 2.89 3.65
C TRP A 26 -4.96 1.71 4.61
N SER A 27 -6.19 1.25 4.86
CA SER A 27 -6.41 0.07 5.71
C SER A 27 -5.76 -1.19 5.14
N PHE A 28 -5.74 -1.33 3.81
CA PHE A 28 -5.05 -2.44 3.15
C PHE A 28 -3.53 -2.35 3.33
N LEU A 29 -2.95 -1.16 3.14
CA LEU A 29 -1.52 -0.90 3.39
C LEU A 29 -1.14 -1.22 4.83
N LEU A 30 -1.93 -0.78 5.82
CA LEU A 30 -1.67 -1.09 7.23
C LEU A 30 -1.71 -2.59 7.52
N SER A 31 -2.65 -3.31 6.91
CA SER A 31 -2.73 -4.76 7.07
C SER A 31 -1.48 -5.43 6.50
N TYR A 32 -1.05 -5.02 5.31
CA TYR A 32 0.19 -5.48 4.69
C TYR A 32 1.41 -5.24 5.60
N VAL A 33 1.56 -4.01 6.10
CA VAL A 33 2.66 -3.63 7.01
C VAL A 33 2.64 -4.47 8.27
N ASN A 34 1.47 -4.71 8.87
CA ASN A 34 1.35 -5.51 10.09
C ASN A 34 1.75 -6.98 9.87
N ASP A 35 1.33 -7.57 8.75
CA ASP A 35 1.64 -8.95 8.40
C ASP A 35 3.13 -9.13 8.11
N ALA A 36 3.72 -8.18 7.37
CA ALA A 36 5.13 -8.22 6.98
C ALA A 36 6.08 -7.72 8.08
N TRP A 37 5.58 -7.07 9.14
CA TRP A 37 6.39 -6.40 10.15
C TRP A 37 7.43 -7.32 10.78
N THR A 38 7.01 -8.50 11.23
CA THR A 38 7.90 -9.45 11.92
C THR A 38 8.95 -10.07 11.00
N GLN A 39 8.70 -10.10 9.69
CA GLN A 39 9.69 -10.55 8.71
C GLN A 39 10.83 -9.54 8.56
N GLN A 40 10.51 -8.25 8.53
CA GLN A 40 11.51 -7.19 8.39
C GLN A 40 12.17 -6.81 9.73
N PHE A 41 11.41 -6.84 10.82
CA PHE A 41 11.86 -6.45 12.17
C PHE A 41 11.53 -7.53 13.22
N PRO A 42 12.24 -8.67 13.23
CA PRO A 42 11.87 -9.84 14.03
C PRO A 42 11.85 -9.61 15.55
N ASN A 43 12.58 -8.62 16.05
CA ASN A 43 12.71 -8.34 17.49
C ASN A 43 12.18 -6.95 17.90
N LYS A 44 11.45 -6.25 17.02
CA LYS A 44 10.91 -4.92 17.30
C LYS A 44 9.40 -4.98 17.17
N PRO A 45 8.62 -4.61 18.20
CA PRO A 45 7.17 -4.47 18.04
C PRO A 45 6.84 -3.27 17.13
N PRO A 46 5.72 -3.32 16.38
CA PRO A 46 5.26 -2.17 15.59
C PRO A 46 4.86 -1.00 16.50
N PRO A 47 5.19 0.26 16.14
CA PRO A 47 4.69 1.46 16.81
C PRO A 47 3.16 1.47 16.89
N GLN A 48 2.59 2.05 17.95
CA GLN A 48 1.13 2.13 18.07
C GLN A 48 0.51 3.10 17.07
N ASP A 49 1.20 4.20 16.78
CA ASP A 49 0.79 5.16 15.77
C ASP A 49 0.90 4.54 14.36
N GLU A 50 -0.17 4.69 13.58
CA GLU A 50 -0.28 4.06 12.26
C GLU A 50 0.63 4.73 11.24
N GLU A 51 0.75 6.06 11.26
CA GLU A 51 1.60 6.81 10.34
C GLU A 51 3.07 6.51 10.64
N GLU A 52 3.49 6.61 11.91
CA GLU A 52 4.85 6.29 12.35
C GLU A 52 5.24 4.85 11.95
N ARG A 53 4.31 3.89 12.09
CA ARG A 53 4.55 2.50 11.71
C ARG A 53 4.83 2.37 10.22
N VAL A 54 4.01 2.99 9.38
CA VAL A 54 4.19 2.97 7.92
C VAL A 54 5.50 3.66 7.53
N GLU A 55 5.80 4.83 8.12
CA GLU A 55 7.06 5.54 7.87
C GLU A 55 8.28 4.69 8.20
N ILE A 56 8.30 4.03 9.37
CA ILE A 56 9.41 3.17 9.77
C ILE A 56 9.55 1.95 8.86
N PHE A 57 8.42 1.35 8.44
CA PHE A 57 8.44 0.16 7.59
C PHE A 57 9.07 0.44 6.21
N PHE A 58 8.73 1.59 5.63
CA PHE A 58 9.19 2.02 4.30
C PHE A 58 10.41 2.97 4.34
N ALA A 59 11.08 3.12 5.48
CA ALA A 59 12.25 4.02 5.60
C ALA A 59 13.51 3.51 4.87
N GLY A 60 13.57 2.23 4.50
CA GLY A 60 14.72 1.62 3.84
C GLY A 60 14.63 1.66 2.31
N GLU A 61 15.77 1.74 1.64
CA GLU A 61 15.84 1.68 0.16
C GLU A 61 15.16 0.40 -0.38
N GLY A 62 14.41 0.56 -1.48
CA GLY A 62 13.67 -0.54 -2.11
C GLY A 62 12.40 -0.96 -1.38
N ASN A 63 11.92 -0.14 -0.44
CA ASN A 63 10.60 -0.28 0.17
C ASN A 63 9.84 1.03 -0.01
N GLU A 64 8.81 1.01 -0.85
CA GLU A 64 8.06 2.21 -1.22
C GLU A 64 6.57 1.88 -1.30
N TYR A 65 5.71 2.87 -1.10
CA TYR A 65 4.31 2.72 -1.39
C TYR A 65 3.75 4.01 -2.01
N VAL A 66 2.72 3.85 -2.82
CA VAL A 66 1.99 4.96 -3.44
C VAL A 66 0.51 4.69 -3.34
N ILE A 67 -0.25 5.67 -2.83
CA ILE A 67 -1.70 5.69 -2.94
C ILE A 67 -2.08 6.87 -3.86
N ALA A 68 -2.66 6.57 -5.02
CA ALA A 68 -2.98 7.57 -6.02
C ALA A 68 -4.39 7.39 -6.57
N GLU A 69 -5.05 8.48 -6.94
CA GLU A 69 -6.30 8.43 -7.70
C GLU A 69 -5.99 8.24 -9.19
N ALA A 70 -6.68 7.30 -9.82
CA ALA A 70 -6.59 7.02 -11.24
C ALA A 70 -7.96 7.19 -11.90
N GLY A 71 -7.99 8.01 -12.96
CA GLY A 71 -9.13 8.10 -13.85
C GLY A 71 -9.28 6.82 -14.67
N VAL A 72 -10.43 6.17 -14.58
CA VAL A 72 -10.82 5.02 -15.40
C VAL A 72 -11.70 5.52 -16.54
N GLU A 73 -11.14 5.53 -17.75
CA GLU A 73 -11.89 5.64 -18.99
C GLU A 73 -12.39 4.25 -19.39
N LEU A 74 -13.70 4.04 -19.26
CA LEU A 74 -14.35 2.87 -19.84
C LEU A 74 -14.40 3.10 -21.35
N LYS A 75 -13.51 2.46 -22.12
CA LYS A 75 -13.72 2.37 -23.57
C LYS A 75 -15.05 1.63 -23.79
N PRO A 76 -16.03 2.22 -24.50
CA PRO A 76 -17.21 1.47 -24.87
C PRO A 76 -16.77 0.35 -25.81
N THR A 77 -16.95 -0.90 -25.38
CA THR A 77 -16.82 -2.05 -26.26
C THR A 77 -17.96 -1.94 -27.28
N VAL A 78 -17.64 -1.47 -28.48
CA VAL A 78 -18.59 -1.49 -29.60
C VAL A 78 -18.73 -2.95 -30.02
N HIS A 79 -19.90 -3.53 -29.76
CA HIS A 79 -20.35 -4.80 -30.33
C HIS A 79 -20.91 -4.58 -31.73
#